data_AF-A0A0F8QWC7-F1
#
_entry.id   AF-A0A0F8QWC7-F1
#
_cell.length_a   1.000
_cell.length_b   1.000
_cell.length_c   1.000
_cell.angle_alpha   90.00
_cell.angle_beta   90.00
_cell.angle_gamma   90.00
#
_symmetry.space_group_name_H-M   'P 1'
#
loop_
_entity.id
_entity.type
_entity.pdbx_description
1 polymer ?
#
loop_
_entity_poly.entity_id
_entity_poly.type
_entity_poly.pdbx_seq_one_letter_code
_entity_poly.pdbx_strand_id
1 'polypeptide(L)' 'MSAKIELMANQQKGIERVFVFTGGDASCSECQKLSGRVYTIDEALREKPIPCKACSHQLHEGREGWCMCRYMPQH' A
#
# COMPACT_ATOMS: atom_id res chain seq x y z
N MET A 1 5.96 5.80 -7.59
CA MET A 1 5.09 6.93 -7.19
C MET A 1 4.87 6.80 -5.68
N SER A 2 4.80 7.90 -4.92
CA SER A 2 4.57 7.81 -3.47
C SER A 2 3.11 7.42 -3.19
N ALA A 3 2.87 6.56 -2.20
CA ALA A 3 1.53 6.10 -1.83
C ALA A 3 0.58 7.28 -1.49
N LYS A 4 1.11 8.38 -0.96
CA LYS A 4 0.34 9.62 -0.73
C LYS A 4 -0.15 10.25 -2.05
N ILE A 5 0.69 10.27 -3.09
CA ILE A 5 0.33 10.83 -4.39
C ILE A 5 -0.77 9.99 -5.05
N GLU A 6 -0.69 8.66 -4.93
CA GLU A 6 -1.72 7.75 -5.43
C GLU A 6 -3.08 8.00 -4.75
N LEU A 7 -3.10 8.12 -3.42
CA LEU A 7 -4.31 8.44 -2.65
C LEU A 7 -4.91 9.79 -3.04
N MET A 8 -4.08 10.83 -3.17
CA MET A 8 -4.54 12.16 -3.58
C MET A 8 -5.10 12.15 -5.02
N ALA A 9 -4.49 11.39 -5.92
CA ALA A 9 -5.00 11.23 -7.28
C ALA A 9 -6.34 10.47 -7.32
N ASN A 10 -6.53 9.46 -6.46
CA ASN A 10 -7.81 8.78 -6.31
C ASN A 10 -8.88 9.71 -5.72
N GLN A 11 -8.52 10.52 -4.73
CA GLN A 11 -9.41 11.53 -4.14
C GLN A 11 -9.91 12.52 -5.21
N GLN A 12 -9.02 13.03 -6.06
CA GLN A 12 -9.37 13.94 -7.15
C GLN A 12 -10.31 13.32 -8.19
N LYS A 13 -10.30 11.99 -8.32
CA LYS A 13 -11.20 11.24 -9.21
C LYS A 13 -12.54 10.91 -8.58
N GLY A 14 -12.80 11.32 -7.33
CA GLY A 14 -14.02 10.98 -6.60
C GLY A 14 -14.06 9.54 -6.08
N ILE A 15 -12.91 8.86 -6.01
CA ILE A 15 -12.84 7.52 -5.40
C ILE A 15 -12.82 7.70 -3.88
N GLU A 16 -13.78 7.07 -3.21
CA GLU A 16 -13.92 7.15 -1.75
C GLU A 16 -13.11 6.09 -1.02
N ARG A 17 -12.99 4.90 -1.61
CA ARG A 17 -12.39 3.72 -0.98
C ARG A 17 -11.32 3.10 -1.86
N VAL A 18 -10.29 2.58 -1.21
CA VAL A 18 -9.17 1.86 -1.84
C VAL A 18 -8.92 0.58 -1.07
N PHE A 19 -8.37 -0.42 -1.74
CA PHE A 19 -7.81 -1.60 -1.08
C PHE A 19 -6.30 -1.65 -1.25
N VAL A 20 -5.63 -2.27 -0.28
CA VAL A 20 -4.18 -2.49 -0.32
C VAL A 20 -3.87 -3.71 -1.19
N PHE A 21 -3.17 -3.46 -2.29
CA PHE A 21 -2.59 -4.50 -3.14
C PHE A 21 -1.14 -4.76 -2.72
N THR A 22 -0.81 -6.02 -2.46
CA THR A 22 0.53 -6.48 -2.08
C THR A 22 1.04 -7.55 -3.04
N GLY A 23 2.32 -7.90 -2.95
CA GLY A 23 2.90 -9.00 -3.74
C GLY A 23 2.41 -10.41 -3.36
N GLY A 24 1.35 -10.55 -2.56
CA GLY A 24 0.85 -11.84 -2.09
C GLY A 24 1.93 -12.61 -1.32
N ASP A 25 2.12 -13.88 -1.66
CA ASP A 25 3.11 -14.76 -1.03
C ASP A 25 4.55 -14.28 -1.19
N ALA A 26 4.84 -13.45 -2.20
CA ALA A 26 6.17 -12.84 -2.39
C ALA A 26 6.42 -11.62 -1.46
N SER A 27 5.39 -11.15 -0.77
CA SER A 27 5.50 -10.04 0.19
C SER A 27 5.86 -10.54 1.59
N CYS A 28 6.51 -9.69 2.40
CA CYS A 28 6.78 -10.03 3.80
C CYS A 28 5.49 -10.22 4.61
N SER A 29 5.60 -10.92 5.74
CA SER A 29 4.46 -11.23 6.62
C SER A 29 3.64 -10.00 7.05
N GLU A 30 4.29 -8.85 7.28
CA GLU A 30 3.59 -7.61 7.63
C GLU A 30 2.79 -7.02 6.46
N CYS A 31 3.32 -7.09 5.24
CA CYS A 31 2.58 -6.67 4.04
C CYS A 31 1.42 -7.63 3.76
N GLN A 32 1.61 -8.94 3.92
CA GLN A 32 0.55 -9.93 3.70
C GLN A 32 -0.69 -9.65 4.56
N LYS A 33 -0.51 -9.22 5.81
CA LYS A 33 -1.62 -8.84 6.71
C LYS A 33 -2.44 -7.66 6.20
N LEU A 34 -1.86 -6.79 5.37
CA LEU A 34 -2.53 -5.65 4.76
C LEU A 34 -3.27 -6.02 3.47
N SER A 35 -2.94 -7.16 2.85
CA SER A 35 -3.49 -7.55 1.55
C SER A 35 -5.03 -7.59 1.56
N GLY A 36 -5.64 -6.89 0.61
CA GLY A 36 -7.10 -6.81 0.48
C GLY A 36 -7.81 -5.95 1.54
N ARG A 37 -7.10 -5.39 2.52
CA ARG A 37 -7.71 -4.46 3.48
C ARG A 37 -8.21 -3.22 2.75
N VAL A 38 -9.42 -2.82 3.08
CA VAL A 38 -10.12 -1.66 2.52
C VAL A 38 -10.01 -0.49 3.48
N TYR A 39 -9.73 0.68 2.94
CA TYR A 39 -9.71 1.95 3.66
C TYR A 39 -10.49 2.98 2.85
N THR A 40 -11.12 3.92 3.54
CA THR A 40 -11.42 5.21 2.92
C THR A 40 -10.12 5.95 2.59
N ILE A 41 -10.15 6.88 1.63
CA ILE A 41 -8.98 7.71 1.31
C ILE A 41 -8.45 8.43 2.56
N ASP A 42 -9.34 8.95 3.41
CA ASP A 42 -8.96 9.70 4.61
C ASP A 42 -8.33 8.80 5.68
N GLU A 43 -8.82 7.58 5.87
CA GLU A 43 -8.17 6.58 6.74
C GLU A 43 -6.77 6.23 6.21
N ALA A 44 -6.65 5.95 4.91
CA ALA A 44 -5.36 5.60 4.30
C ALA A 44 -4.33 6.74 4.39
N LEU A 45 -4.74 8.00 4.23
CA LEU A 45 -3.87 9.17 4.37
C LEU A 45 -3.43 9.42 5.82
N ARG A 46 -4.29 9.08 6.79
CA ARG A 46 -4.06 9.24 8.23
C ARG A 46 -3.18 8.14 8.80
N GLU A 47 -3.58 6.89 8.60
CA GLU A 47 -2.93 5.70 9.14
C GLU A 47 -1.64 5.35 8.40
N LYS A 48 -1.57 5.70 7.10
CA LYS A 48 -0.43 5.44 6.21
C LYS A 48 0.05 3.97 6.29
N PRO A 49 -0.83 2.97 6.09
CA PRO A 49 -0.44 1.56 6.15
C PRO A 49 0.62 1.20 5.10
N ILE A 50 0.71 1.96 4.00
CA ILE A 50 1.77 1.88 3.00
C ILE A 50 2.55 3.21 2.96
N PRO A 51 3.89 3.21 2.99
CA PRO A 51 4.76 2.03 3.10
C PRO A 51 4.74 1.40 4.50
N CYS A 52 4.79 0.07 4.57
CA CYS A 52 4.90 -0.64 5.84
C CYS A 52 6.30 -0.44 6.43
N LYS A 53 6.38 0.14 7.64
CA LYS A 53 7.67 0.43 8.32
C LYS A 53 8.46 -0.82 8.69
N ALA A 54 7.77 -1.94 8.90
CA ALA A 54 8.36 -3.23 9.25
C ALA A 54 8.52 -4.15 8.02
N CYS A 55 8.50 -3.58 6.81
CA CYS A 55 8.65 -4.35 5.59
C CYS A 55 10.05 -4.94 5.51
N SER A 56 10.16 -6.27 5.55
CA SER A 56 11.43 -7.00 5.42
C SER A 56 11.71 -7.47 3.98
N HIS A 57 10.91 -7.05 3.01
CA HIS A 57 11.07 -7.46 1.62
C HIS A 57 12.38 -6.92 1.04
N GLN A 58 13.18 -7.80 0.45
CA GLN A 58 14.42 -7.47 -0.24
C GLN A 58 14.21 -7.58 -1.73
N LEU A 59 14.54 -6.51 -2.47
CA LEU A 59 14.46 -6.52 -3.95
C LEU A 59 15.67 -7.24 -4.56
N HIS A 60 16.81 -7.16 -3.87
CA HIS A 60 18.06 -7.85 -4.19
C HIS A 60 18.65 -8.41 -2.90
N GLU A 61 19.36 -9.53 -2.99
CA GLU A 61 19.99 -10.19 -1.86
C GLU A 61 20.84 -9.19 -1.03
N GLY A 62 20.51 -9.05 0.25
CA GLY A 62 21.24 -8.19 1.18
C GLY A 62 21.03 -6.69 1.01
N ARG A 63 20.08 -6.23 0.16
CA ARG A 63 19.74 -4.81 0.02
C ARG A 63 18.24 -4.57 0.24
N GLU A 64 17.94 -3.67 1.17
CA GLU A 64 16.58 -3.17 1.38
C GLU A 64 16.05 -2.55 0.08
N GLY A 65 14.89 -3.03 -0.38
CA GLY A 65 14.19 -2.51 -1.55
C GLY A 65 13.25 -1.36 -1.20
N TRP A 66 12.60 -0.78 -2.21
CA TRP A 66 11.45 0.09 -1.97
C TRP A 66 10.17 -0.73 -1.83
N CYS A 67 9.19 -0.19 -1.11
CA CYS A 67 7.89 -0.83 -0.96
C CYS A 67 7.19 -0.94 -2.32
N MET A 68 6.75 -2.15 -2.67
CA MET A 68 6.03 -2.46 -3.90
C MET A 68 4.50 -2.49 -3.74
N CYS A 69 4.00 -2.30 -2.51
CA CYS A 69 2.57 -2.29 -2.23
C CYS A 69 1.92 -1.00 -2.74
N ARG A 70 0.66 -1.07 -3.16
CA ARG A 70 -0.07 0.06 -3.75
C ARG A 70 -1.50 0.14 -3.25
N TYR A 71 -2.11 1.31 -3.36
CA TYR A 71 -3.55 1.47 -3.21
C TYR A 71 -4.23 1.32 -4.57
N MET A 72 -5.24 0.45 -4.64
CA MET A 72 -6.06 0.26 -5.83
C MET A 72 -7.48 0.77 -5.54
N PRO A 73 -8.14 1.46 -6.49
CA PRO A 73 -9.53 1.85 -6.35
C PRO A 73 -10.43 0.66 -6.03
N GLN A 74 -11.34 0.81 -5.08
CA GLN A 74 -12.38 -0.17 -4.83
C GLN A 74 -13.65 0.25 -5.59
N HIS A 75 -14.09 -0.59 -6.52
CA HIS A 75 -15.35 -0.45 -7.26
C HIS A 75 -16.51 -1.11 -6.52
#